data_AF-A0A2R7SZH7-F1
#
_entry.id   AF-A0A2R7SZH7-F1
#
_cell.length_a   1.000
_cell.length_b   1.000
_cell.length_c   1.000
_cell.angle_alpha   90.00
_cell.angle_beta   90.00
_cell.angle_gamma   90.00
#
_symmetry.space_group_name_H-M   'P 1'
#
loop_
_entity.id
_entity.type
_entity.pdbx_description
1 polymer ?
#
loop_
_entity_poly.entity_id
_entity_poly.type
_entity_poly.pdbx_seq_one_letter_code
_entity_poly.pdbx_strand_id
1 'polypeptide(L)'
;MAEPTLTWWTMLGTIAAINVAMWLASAYVLKPRLAGADAFDTNFRRLQLLLSAGYVAGCAWRSVLPVFDVPRLCLVDSWASSVAVGRTVATVAELCFAAQWALLLRAAAKSSGSTLVDFSSRLILPMIVIAEVCSWHAVLTTANLGHVIEETLWGLSATVVVVSLLWASPRLTGPTRGLALAASAAGVAYALYMFSVDVPMYWSRWLHDEANQRAYLDLGQGLVDAASRWTVSHRWADWQGEVVWMTAYFSVAVWISIALAHAPAWTAAQATRR
;
A
#
# COMPACT_ATOMS: atom_id res chain seq x y z
N MET A 1 -32.24 -13.90 0.97
CA MET A 1 -31.32 -12.93 0.32
C MET A 1 -30.01 -13.02 1.08
N ALA A 2 -28.87 -13.19 0.40
CA ALA A 2 -27.59 -13.22 1.10
C ALA A 2 -27.37 -11.88 1.82
N GLU A 3 -26.87 -11.91 3.05
CA GLU A 3 -26.53 -10.71 3.80
C GLU A 3 -25.47 -9.92 3.02
N PRO A 4 -25.64 -8.59 2.80
CA PRO A 4 -24.70 -7.77 2.03
C PRO A 4 -23.25 -7.90 2.50
N THR A 5 -23.04 -7.97 3.81
CA THR A 5 -21.72 -8.17 4.43
C THR A 5 -21.07 -9.48 3.99
N LEU A 6 -21.81 -10.60 4.02
CA LEU A 6 -21.30 -11.91 3.61
C LEU A 6 -20.99 -11.96 2.11
N THR A 7 -21.81 -11.29 1.30
CA THR A 7 -21.58 -11.18 -0.15
C THR A 7 -20.29 -10.42 -0.44
N TRP A 8 -20.09 -9.28 0.21
CA TRP A 8 -18.86 -8.50 0.12
C TRP A 8 -17.63 -9.27 0.63
N TRP A 9 -17.74 -9.96 1.76
CA TRP A 9 -16.64 -10.76 2.30
C TRP A 9 -16.26 -11.93 1.40
N THR A 10 -17.25 -12.62 0.82
CA THR A 10 -17.00 -13.68 -0.18
C THR A 10 -16.31 -13.12 -1.42
N MET A 11 -16.67 -11.91 -1.85
CA MET A 11 -15.98 -11.21 -2.94
C MET A 11 -14.53 -10.91 -2.57
N LEU A 12 -14.23 -10.42 -1.36
CA LEU A 12 -12.85 -10.21 -0.90
C LEU A 12 -12.05 -11.51 -0.91
N GLY A 13 -12.60 -12.61 -0.39
CA GLY A 13 -11.97 -13.93 -0.43
C GLY A 13 -11.69 -14.41 -1.86
N THR A 14 -12.61 -14.15 -2.79
CA THR A 14 -12.42 -14.47 -4.21
C THR A 14 -11.32 -13.62 -4.84
N ILE A 15 -11.28 -12.31 -4.55
CA ILE A 15 -10.22 -11.40 -4.99
C ILE A 15 -8.86 -11.89 -4.47
N ALA A 16 -8.78 -12.30 -3.20
CA ALA A 16 -7.55 -12.83 -2.62
C ALA A 16 -7.05 -14.09 -3.36
N ALA A 17 -7.94 -15.03 -3.67
CA ALA A 17 -7.59 -16.22 -4.45
C ALA A 17 -7.09 -15.86 -5.85
N ILE A 18 -7.75 -14.91 -6.52
CA ILE A 18 -7.32 -14.40 -7.83
C ILE A 18 -5.94 -13.74 -7.74
N ASN A 19 -5.69 -12.91 -6.72
CA ASN A 19 -4.41 -12.23 -6.53
C ASN A 19 -3.26 -13.23 -6.34
N VAL A 20 -3.46 -14.26 -5.51
CA VAL A 20 -2.45 -15.32 -5.31
C VAL A 20 -2.19 -16.06 -6.63
N ALA A 21 -3.23 -16.42 -7.37
CA ALA A 21 -3.09 -17.06 -8.68
C ALA A 21 -2.36 -16.17 -9.69
N MET A 22 -2.67 -14.87 -9.75
CA MET A 22 -2.01 -13.88 -10.60
C MET A 22 -0.53 -13.71 -10.24
N TRP A 23 -0.19 -13.72 -8.96
CA TRP A 23 1.20 -13.65 -8.51
C TRP A 23 1.98 -14.92 -8.89
N LEU A 24 1.39 -16.12 -8.68
CA LEU A 24 2.00 -17.39 -9.09
C LEU A 24 2.22 -17.46 -10.61
N ALA A 25 1.22 -17.05 -11.39
CA ALA A 25 1.34 -16.94 -12.85
C ALA A 25 2.43 -15.94 -13.25
N SER A 26 2.52 -14.80 -12.56
CA SER A 26 3.57 -13.80 -12.79
C SER A 26 4.97 -14.35 -12.52
N ALA A 27 5.15 -15.10 -11.43
CA ALA A 27 6.41 -15.75 -11.09
C ALA A 27 6.82 -16.77 -12.16
N TYR A 28 5.87 -17.56 -12.67
CA TYR A 28 6.09 -18.50 -13.76
C TYR A 28 6.51 -17.80 -15.06
N VAL A 29 5.77 -16.76 -15.48
CA VAL A 29 6.01 -16.00 -16.71
C VAL A 29 7.33 -15.23 -16.68
N LEU A 30 7.75 -14.73 -15.51
CA LEU A 30 9.01 -14.00 -15.38
C LEU A 30 10.25 -14.91 -15.38
N LYS A 31 10.11 -16.20 -15.05
CA LYS A 31 11.25 -17.13 -14.94
C LYS A 31 12.15 -17.17 -16.19
N PRO A 32 11.63 -17.31 -17.44
CA PRO A 32 12.48 -17.26 -18.64
C PRO A 32 13.09 -15.87 -18.88
N ARG A 33 12.36 -14.79 -18.55
CA ARG A 33 12.85 -13.40 -18.74
C ARG A 33 14.03 -13.09 -17.83
N LEU A 34 14.04 -13.63 -16.61
CA LEU A 34 15.14 -13.50 -15.65
C LEU A 34 16.42 -14.25 -16.08
N ALA A 35 16.33 -15.21 -17.01
CA ALA A 35 17.50 -15.96 -17.49
C ALA A 35 18.25 -15.24 -18.63
N GLY A 36 17.56 -14.35 -19.37
CA GLY A 36 18.13 -13.65 -20.53
C GLY A 36 18.34 -12.14 -20.33
N ALA A 37 17.97 -11.58 -19.19
CA ALA A 37 18.11 -10.15 -18.89
C ALA A 37 19.49 -9.82 -18.32
N ASP A 38 19.89 -8.54 -18.42
CA ASP A 38 21.09 -8.06 -17.72
C ASP A 38 20.92 -8.15 -16.18
N ALA A 39 22.03 -8.09 -15.45
CA ALA A 39 22.03 -8.24 -13.99
C ALA A 39 21.21 -7.17 -13.27
N PHE A 40 21.14 -5.95 -13.83
CA PHE A 40 20.40 -4.85 -13.23
C PHE A 40 18.88 -5.05 -13.38
N ASP A 41 18.40 -5.36 -14.58
CA ASP A 41 16.99 -5.66 -14.85
C ASP A 41 16.54 -6.93 -14.11
N THR A 42 17.40 -7.96 -14.08
CA THR A 42 17.14 -9.20 -13.32
C THR A 42 16.92 -8.93 -11.85
N ASN A 43 17.78 -8.13 -11.21
CA ASN A 43 17.66 -7.79 -9.79
C ASN A 43 16.42 -6.93 -9.52
N PHE A 44 16.14 -5.96 -10.37
CA PHE A 44 14.93 -5.13 -10.26
C PHE A 44 13.67 -6.01 -10.27
N ARG A 45 13.52 -6.90 -11.27
CA ARG A 45 12.35 -7.78 -11.40
C ARG A 45 12.21 -8.75 -10.25
N ARG A 46 13.31 -9.37 -9.80
CA ARG A 46 13.30 -10.30 -8.66
C ARG A 46 12.83 -9.62 -7.39
N LEU A 47 13.34 -8.41 -7.11
CA LEU A 47 12.94 -7.65 -5.93
C LEU A 47 11.49 -7.18 -6.04
N GLN A 48 11.05 -6.68 -7.19
CA GLN A 48 9.64 -6.32 -7.41
C GLN A 48 8.71 -7.52 -7.16
N LEU A 49 9.05 -8.70 -7.71
CA LEU A 49 8.26 -9.91 -7.52
C LEU A 49 8.23 -10.36 -6.04
N LEU A 50 9.37 -10.32 -5.34
CA LEU A 50 9.46 -10.68 -3.93
C LEU A 50 8.64 -9.72 -3.04
N LEU A 51 8.79 -8.42 -3.25
CA LEU A 51 8.05 -7.40 -2.49
C LEU A 51 6.54 -7.50 -2.77
N SER A 52 6.15 -7.72 -4.02
CA SER A 52 4.74 -7.97 -4.34
C SER A 52 4.19 -9.22 -3.65
N ALA A 53 5.03 -10.24 -3.38
CA ALA A 53 4.60 -11.42 -2.63
C ALA A 53 4.19 -11.06 -1.20
N GLY A 54 4.98 -10.21 -0.53
CA GLY A 54 4.65 -9.69 0.79
C GLY A 54 3.34 -8.90 0.81
N TYR A 55 3.14 -8.04 -0.19
CA TYR A 55 1.90 -7.26 -0.30
C TYR A 55 0.67 -8.13 -0.62
N VAL A 56 0.79 -9.08 -1.56
CA VAL A 56 -0.25 -10.05 -1.91
C VAL A 56 -0.63 -10.89 -0.70
N ALA A 57 0.34 -11.42 0.05
CA ALA A 57 0.10 -12.23 1.23
C ALA A 57 -0.63 -11.42 2.32
N GLY A 58 -0.22 -10.18 2.57
CA GLY A 58 -0.88 -9.31 3.55
C GLY A 58 -2.31 -8.96 3.16
N CYS A 59 -2.55 -8.63 1.88
CA CYS A 59 -3.89 -8.36 1.38
C CYS A 59 -4.78 -9.61 1.39
N ALA A 60 -4.22 -10.79 1.07
CA ALA A 60 -4.96 -12.05 1.14
C ALA A 60 -5.38 -12.37 2.59
N TRP A 61 -4.47 -12.20 3.55
CA TRP A 61 -4.77 -12.36 4.98
C TRP A 61 -5.92 -11.42 5.39
N ARG A 62 -5.81 -10.13 5.10
CA ARG A 62 -6.81 -9.11 5.47
C ARG A 62 -8.14 -9.23 4.69
N SER A 63 -8.14 -9.90 3.54
CA SER A 63 -9.37 -10.24 2.82
C SER A 63 -10.14 -11.38 3.48
N VAL A 64 -9.42 -12.35 4.06
CA VAL A 64 -10.02 -13.48 4.80
C VAL A 64 -10.41 -13.06 6.21
N LEU A 65 -9.57 -12.24 6.86
CA LEU A 65 -9.75 -11.71 8.21
C LEU A 65 -9.85 -10.18 8.17
N PRO A 66 -10.93 -9.61 7.60
CA PRO A 66 -11.11 -8.17 7.58
C PRO A 66 -11.35 -7.66 9.00
N VAL A 67 -10.65 -6.57 9.32
CA VAL A 67 -10.68 -5.91 10.63
C VAL A 67 -10.84 -4.41 10.39
N PHE A 68 -11.75 -3.80 11.15
CA PHE A 68 -11.90 -2.36 11.25
C PHE A 68 -11.18 -1.89 12.52
N ASP A 69 -10.01 -1.28 12.30
CA ASP A 69 -8.97 -1.14 13.33
C ASP A 69 -9.43 -0.33 14.54
N VAL A 70 -9.86 0.93 14.40
CA VAL A 70 -10.21 1.77 15.57
C VAL A 70 -11.40 1.21 16.38
N PRO A 71 -12.52 0.77 15.75
CA PRO A 71 -13.64 0.19 16.48
C PRO A 71 -13.39 -1.21 17.06
N ARG A 72 -12.31 -1.90 16.63
CA ARG A 72 -12.02 -3.32 16.91
C ARG A 72 -13.07 -4.29 16.36
N LEU A 73 -13.68 -3.97 15.22
CA LEU A 73 -14.68 -4.84 14.61
C LEU A 73 -14.02 -5.86 13.67
N CYS A 74 -14.53 -7.08 13.64
CA CYS A 74 -14.06 -8.14 12.76
C CYS A 74 -15.22 -9.02 12.26
N LEU A 75 -14.96 -9.80 11.20
CA LEU A 75 -15.93 -10.79 10.69
C LEU A 75 -15.69 -12.21 11.25
N VAL A 76 -14.50 -12.50 11.76
CA VAL A 76 -14.12 -13.83 12.22
C VAL A 76 -13.69 -13.77 13.68
N ASP A 77 -14.30 -14.60 14.52
CA ASP A 77 -13.91 -14.75 15.92
C ASP A 77 -12.61 -15.54 16.03
N SER A 78 -11.48 -14.83 16.09
CA SER A 78 -10.16 -15.43 16.25
C SER A 78 -9.18 -14.37 16.73
N TRP A 79 -8.18 -14.79 17.51
CA TRP A 79 -7.05 -13.94 17.89
C TRP A 79 -6.30 -13.39 16.65
N ALA A 80 -6.38 -14.10 15.53
CA ALA A 80 -5.83 -13.68 14.25
C ALA A 80 -6.52 -12.42 13.68
N SER A 81 -7.74 -12.13 14.11
CA SER A 81 -8.52 -10.92 13.80
C SER A 81 -8.26 -9.78 14.78
N SER A 82 -7.31 -9.94 15.71
CA SER A 82 -6.88 -8.84 16.56
C SER A 82 -6.25 -7.73 15.71
N VAL A 83 -6.45 -6.49 16.13
CA VAL A 83 -5.88 -5.34 15.42
C VAL A 83 -4.36 -5.36 15.48
N ALA A 84 -3.75 -5.85 16.56
CA ALA A 84 -2.30 -6.01 16.64
C ALA A 84 -1.75 -6.93 15.54
N VAL A 85 -2.39 -8.07 15.28
CA VAL A 85 -1.99 -8.98 14.20
C VAL A 85 -2.29 -8.36 12.84
N GLY A 86 -3.52 -7.88 12.62
CA GLY A 86 -3.93 -7.25 11.37
C GLY A 86 -3.05 -6.06 10.97
N ARG A 87 -2.68 -5.22 11.94
CA ARG A 87 -1.81 -4.07 11.70
C ARG A 87 -0.38 -4.47 11.42
N THR A 88 0.17 -5.47 12.11
CA THR A 88 1.50 -6.01 11.80
C THR A 88 1.58 -6.53 10.37
N VAL A 89 0.56 -7.30 9.95
CA VAL A 89 0.47 -7.82 8.57
C VAL A 89 0.39 -6.68 7.56
N ALA A 90 -0.43 -5.67 7.84
CA ALA A 90 -0.55 -4.50 6.99
C ALA A 90 0.77 -3.71 6.88
N THR A 91 1.44 -3.40 8.00
CA THR A 91 2.71 -2.68 8.00
C THR A 91 3.77 -3.38 7.14
N VAL A 92 3.89 -4.71 7.24
CA VAL A 92 4.83 -5.46 6.38
C VAL A 92 4.44 -5.35 4.90
N ALA A 93 3.15 -5.46 4.59
CA ALA A 93 2.62 -5.35 3.24
C ALA A 93 2.86 -3.94 2.67
N GLU A 94 2.52 -2.89 3.42
CA GLU A 94 2.67 -1.48 3.09
C GLU A 94 4.13 -1.10 2.85
N LEU A 95 5.05 -1.56 3.70
CA LEU A 95 6.48 -1.37 3.50
C LEU A 95 6.99 -2.10 2.26
N CYS A 96 6.47 -3.29 1.97
CA CYS A 96 6.78 -3.99 0.72
C CYS A 96 6.31 -3.19 -0.50
N PHE A 97 5.07 -2.68 -0.48
CA PHE A 97 4.53 -1.89 -1.59
C PHE A 97 5.27 -0.56 -1.78
N ALA A 98 5.58 0.15 -0.69
CA ALA A 98 6.38 1.37 -0.73
C ALA A 98 7.81 1.12 -1.25
N ALA A 99 8.42 -0.02 -0.89
CA ALA A 99 9.71 -0.41 -1.42
C ALA A 99 9.66 -0.64 -2.95
N GLN A 100 8.53 -1.13 -3.48
CA GLN A 100 8.36 -1.25 -4.93
C GLN A 100 8.37 0.12 -5.63
N TRP A 101 7.78 1.15 -5.02
CA TRP A 101 7.82 2.53 -5.53
C TRP A 101 9.24 3.08 -5.48
N ALA A 102 9.96 2.86 -4.38
CA ALA A 102 11.37 3.23 -4.24
C ALA A 102 12.25 2.57 -5.31
N LEU A 103 12.05 1.27 -5.58
CA LEU A 103 12.77 0.55 -6.63
C LEU A 103 12.45 1.09 -8.02
N LEU A 104 11.19 1.42 -8.31
CA LEU A 104 10.78 2.03 -9.57
C LEU A 104 11.49 3.36 -9.79
N LEU A 105 11.49 4.24 -8.79
CA LEU A 105 12.23 5.52 -8.85
C LEU A 105 13.72 5.30 -9.00
N ARG A 106 14.30 4.32 -8.31
CA ARG A 106 15.73 4.01 -8.43
C ARG A 106 16.09 3.54 -9.84
N ALA A 107 15.22 2.76 -10.48
CA ALA A 107 15.39 2.34 -11.86
C ALA A 107 15.28 3.52 -12.83
N ALA A 108 14.26 4.36 -12.68
CA ALA A 108 14.11 5.59 -13.45
C ALA A 108 15.30 6.55 -13.26
N ALA A 109 15.85 6.67 -12.05
CA ALA A 109 17.03 7.49 -11.77
C ALA A 109 18.27 6.99 -12.51
N LYS A 110 18.53 5.68 -12.48
CA LYS A 110 19.66 5.07 -13.20
C LYS A 110 19.53 5.19 -14.72
N SER A 111 18.32 5.05 -15.26
CA SER A 111 18.08 5.19 -16.70
C SER A 111 18.11 6.65 -17.18
N SER A 112 17.70 7.60 -16.33
CA SER A 112 17.71 9.04 -16.66
C SER A 112 19.00 9.76 -16.28
N GLY A 113 19.85 9.16 -15.44
CA GLY A 113 21.03 9.79 -14.85
C GLY A 113 20.71 10.88 -13.82
N SER A 114 19.48 10.94 -13.30
CA SER A 114 19.04 12.04 -12.43
C SER A 114 19.34 11.78 -10.95
N THR A 115 20.20 12.62 -10.35
CA THR A 115 20.51 12.61 -8.91
C THR A 115 19.32 12.98 -8.04
N LEU A 116 18.46 13.89 -8.51
CA LEU A 116 17.23 14.27 -7.82
C LEU A 116 16.28 13.07 -7.67
N VAL A 117 16.06 12.31 -8.76
CA VAL A 117 15.19 11.12 -8.74
C VAL A 117 15.80 10.02 -7.86
N ASP A 118 17.13 9.87 -7.87
CA ASP A 118 17.84 8.94 -6.97
C ASP A 118 17.68 9.33 -5.49
N PHE A 119 17.75 10.63 -5.17
CA PHE A 119 17.43 11.14 -3.84
C PHE A 119 15.98 10.83 -3.46
N SER A 120 15.01 11.17 -4.30
CA SER A 120 13.59 10.87 -4.07
C SER A 120 13.34 9.38 -3.80
N SER A 121 14.03 8.48 -4.53
CA SER A 121 13.89 7.03 -4.33
C SER A 121 14.25 6.57 -2.91
N ARG A 122 15.20 7.25 -2.25
CA ARG A 122 15.64 6.94 -0.88
C ARG A 122 14.75 7.56 0.19
N LEU A 123 13.91 8.52 -0.17
CA LEU A 123 13.01 9.21 0.74
C LEU A 123 11.71 8.43 1.01
N ILE A 124 11.24 7.65 0.02
CA ILE A 124 9.94 6.97 0.09
C ILE A 124 9.83 6.05 1.32
N LEU A 125 10.78 5.13 1.52
CA LEU A 125 10.67 4.20 2.65
C LEU A 125 10.72 4.88 4.02
N PRO A 126 11.65 5.82 4.32
CA PRO A 126 11.60 6.57 5.57
C PRO A 126 10.28 7.29 5.81
N MET A 127 9.68 7.90 4.78
CA MET A 127 8.36 8.55 4.91
C MET A 127 7.28 7.55 5.31
N ILE A 128 7.24 6.38 4.65
CA ILE A 128 6.24 5.36 4.96
C ILE A 128 6.51 4.71 6.32
N VAL A 129 7.76 4.48 6.73
CA VAL A 129 8.06 3.99 8.09
C VAL A 129 7.52 4.96 9.16
N ILE A 130 7.64 6.27 8.94
CA ILE A 130 7.04 7.26 9.86
C ILE A 130 5.51 7.18 9.81
N ALA A 131 4.93 7.02 8.62
CA ALA A 131 3.48 6.82 8.44
C ALA A 131 2.99 5.60 9.24
N GLU A 132 3.70 4.47 9.18
CA GLU A 132 3.37 3.26 9.94
C GLU A 132 3.45 3.49 11.46
N VAL A 133 4.46 4.23 11.94
CA VAL A 133 4.54 4.60 13.36
C VAL A 133 3.32 5.44 13.78
N CYS A 134 2.88 6.37 12.93
CA CYS A 134 1.66 7.15 13.17
C CYS A 134 0.38 6.29 13.10
N SER A 135 0.33 5.30 12.20
CA SER A 135 -0.75 4.29 12.09
C SER A 135 -0.89 3.52 13.39
N TRP A 136 0.23 2.96 13.88
CA TRP A 136 0.29 2.25 15.15
C TRP A 136 -0.11 3.15 16.32
N HIS A 137 0.40 4.38 16.38
CA HIS A 137 -0.01 5.32 17.41
C HIS A 137 -1.53 5.56 17.40
N ALA A 138 -2.13 5.79 16.22
CA ALA A 138 -3.56 6.01 16.10
C ALA A 138 -4.39 4.82 16.56
N VAL A 139 -3.99 3.61 16.15
CA VAL A 139 -4.65 2.37 16.53
C VAL A 139 -4.58 2.11 18.02
N LEU A 140 -3.39 2.27 18.62
CA LEU A 140 -3.17 2.00 20.04
C LEU A 140 -3.91 3.02 20.91
N THR A 141 -3.75 4.32 20.62
CA THR A 141 -4.38 5.38 21.42
C THR A 141 -5.86 5.60 21.10
N THR A 142 -6.34 5.03 19.97
CA THR A 142 -7.64 5.32 19.34
C THR A 142 -7.80 6.78 18.88
N ALA A 143 -6.71 7.54 18.80
CA ALA A 143 -6.72 8.92 18.34
C ALA A 143 -6.50 9.00 16.82
N ASN A 144 -7.53 9.42 16.09
CA ASN A 144 -7.52 9.52 14.62
C ASN A 144 -6.46 10.49 14.06
N LEU A 145 -5.86 11.36 14.88
CA LEU A 145 -4.79 12.27 14.44
C LEU A 145 -3.58 11.54 13.85
N GLY A 146 -3.22 10.35 14.36
CA GLY A 146 -2.13 9.57 13.78
C GLY A 146 -2.44 9.11 12.35
N HIS A 147 -3.69 8.72 12.07
CA HIS A 147 -4.14 8.38 10.72
C HIS A 147 -4.11 9.60 9.79
N VAL A 148 -4.46 10.80 10.26
CA VAL A 148 -4.31 12.03 9.45
C VAL A 148 -2.87 12.20 8.95
N ILE A 149 -1.89 12.01 9.84
CA ILE A 149 -0.47 12.17 9.51
C ILE A 149 0.00 11.04 8.58
N GLU A 150 -0.37 9.79 8.88
CA GLU A 150 -0.11 8.61 8.05
C GLU A 150 -0.59 8.82 6.61
N GLU A 151 -1.88 9.11 6.43
CA GLU A 151 -2.49 9.29 5.11
C GLU A 151 -1.91 10.50 4.38
N THR A 152 -1.54 11.55 5.12
CA THR A 152 -0.81 12.69 4.54
C THR A 152 0.55 12.27 4.00
N LEU A 153 1.31 11.45 4.73
CA LEU A 153 2.63 10.96 4.30
C LEU A 153 2.53 10.03 3.08
N TRP A 154 1.47 9.22 2.99
CA TRP A 154 1.16 8.43 1.79
C TRP A 154 0.88 9.33 0.58
N GLY A 155 0.03 10.35 0.74
CA GLY A 155 -0.28 11.32 -0.32
C GLY A 155 0.94 12.13 -0.78
N LEU A 156 1.79 12.55 0.17
CA LEU A 156 3.05 13.24 -0.13
C LEU A 156 4.04 12.31 -0.84
N SER A 157 4.15 11.05 -0.41
CA SER A 157 5.01 10.05 -1.06
C SER A 157 4.60 9.81 -2.51
N ALA A 158 3.29 9.71 -2.78
CA ALA A 158 2.77 9.62 -4.13
C ALA A 158 3.10 10.86 -4.96
N THR A 159 2.97 12.06 -4.38
CA THR A 159 3.34 13.32 -5.03
C THR A 159 4.84 13.35 -5.40
N VAL A 160 5.72 12.90 -4.49
CA VAL A 160 7.16 12.77 -4.76
C VAL A 160 7.42 11.81 -5.92
N VAL A 161 6.72 10.66 -5.96
CA VAL A 161 6.83 9.69 -7.07
C VAL A 161 6.41 10.33 -8.39
N VAL A 162 5.24 10.98 -8.44
CA VAL A 162 4.71 11.64 -9.64
C VAL A 162 5.69 12.68 -10.17
N VAL A 163 6.11 13.63 -9.32
CA VAL A 163 7.04 14.70 -9.73
C VAL A 163 8.35 14.11 -10.23
N SER A 164 8.89 13.10 -9.55
CA SER A 164 10.15 12.45 -9.92
C SER A 164 10.04 11.71 -11.27
N LEU A 165 8.95 10.99 -11.52
CA LEU A 165 8.73 10.28 -12.78
C LEU A 165 8.48 11.24 -13.94
N LEU A 166 7.70 12.30 -13.74
CA LEU A 166 7.50 13.35 -14.74
C LEU A 166 8.82 14.07 -15.06
N TRP A 167 9.65 14.35 -14.05
CA TRP A 167 10.98 14.93 -14.22
C TRP A 167 11.94 14.02 -14.99
N ALA A 168 11.91 12.71 -14.73
CA ALA A 168 12.70 11.72 -15.44
C ALA A 168 12.22 11.52 -16.89
N SER A 169 10.91 11.66 -17.13
CA SER A 169 10.24 11.25 -18.37
C SER A 169 10.86 11.77 -19.68
N PRO A 170 11.40 13.01 -19.79
CA PRO A 170 12.00 13.49 -21.04
C PRO A 170 13.32 12.78 -21.37
N ARG A 171 13.95 12.12 -20.38
CA ARG A 171 15.21 11.38 -20.50
C ARG A 171 14.98 9.86 -20.64
N LEU A 172 13.74 9.40 -20.50
CA LEU A 172 13.35 8.01 -20.70
C LEU A 172 12.88 7.79 -22.14
N THR A 173 13.02 6.57 -22.65
CA THR A 173 12.70 6.23 -24.04
C THR A 173 11.73 5.06 -24.13
N GLY A 174 10.90 5.07 -25.19
CA GLY A 174 10.01 3.97 -25.53
C GLY A 174 9.09 3.53 -24.36
N PRO A 175 9.01 2.22 -24.06
CA PRO A 175 8.12 1.70 -23.03
C PRO A 175 8.37 2.23 -21.61
N THR A 176 9.62 2.55 -21.23
CA THR A 176 9.93 3.05 -19.88
C THR A 176 9.35 4.45 -19.65
N ARG A 177 9.35 5.29 -20.69
CA ARG A 177 8.66 6.59 -20.66
C ARG A 177 7.14 6.41 -20.56
N GLY A 178 6.58 5.47 -21.32
CA GLY A 178 5.15 5.12 -21.24
C GLY A 178 4.74 4.69 -19.83
N LEU A 179 5.51 3.80 -19.20
CA LEU A 179 5.30 3.39 -17.82
C LEU A 179 5.38 4.59 -16.84
N ALA A 180 6.40 5.44 -16.98
CA ALA A 180 6.56 6.61 -16.11
C ALA A 180 5.35 7.55 -16.19
N LEU A 181 4.81 7.80 -17.39
CA LEU A 181 3.61 8.62 -17.59
C LEU A 181 2.35 7.94 -17.03
N ALA A 182 2.17 6.64 -17.27
CA ALA A 182 1.03 5.90 -16.73
C ALA A 182 1.05 5.84 -15.20
N ALA A 183 2.21 5.56 -14.61
CA ALA A 183 2.40 5.57 -13.16
C ALA A 183 2.20 6.98 -12.57
N SER A 184 2.62 8.03 -13.29
CA SER A 184 2.36 9.42 -12.87
C SER A 184 0.87 9.73 -12.88
N ALA A 185 0.13 9.32 -13.92
CA ALA A 185 -1.32 9.53 -13.98
C ALA A 185 -2.06 8.80 -12.85
N ALA A 186 -1.70 7.54 -12.59
CA ALA A 186 -2.24 6.78 -11.46
C ALA A 186 -1.89 7.42 -10.11
N GLY A 187 -0.64 7.87 -9.95
CA GLY A 187 -0.18 8.57 -8.75
C GLY A 187 -0.89 9.90 -8.50
N VAL A 188 -1.22 10.66 -9.55
CA VAL A 188 -2.05 11.88 -9.44
C VAL A 188 -3.44 11.53 -8.97
N ALA A 189 -4.09 10.52 -9.56
CA ALA A 189 -5.43 10.09 -9.14
C ALA A 189 -5.44 9.65 -7.67
N TYR A 190 -4.42 8.89 -7.25
CA TYR A 190 -4.25 8.48 -5.86
C TYR A 190 -4.01 9.67 -4.93
N ALA A 191 -3.08 10.57 -5.24
CA ALA A 191 -2.82 11.75 -4.42
C ALA A 191 -4.06 12.65 -4.28
N LEU A 192 -4.84 12.82 -5.36
CA LEU A 192 -6.11 13.54 -5.30
C LEU A 192 -7.09 12.86 -4.36
N TYR A 193 -7.24 11.53 -4.43
CA TYR A 193 -8.07 10.78 -3.49
C TYR A 193 -7.61 10.98 -2.03
N MET A 194 -6.30 10.85 -1.77
CA MET A 194 -5.75 11.02 -0.41
C MET A 194 -6.09 12.39 0.18
N PHE A 195 -5.88 13.47 -0.59
CA PHE A 195 -6.06 14.83 -0.09
C PHE A 195 -7.51 15.34 -0.15
N SER A 196 -8.38 14.75 -0.97
CA SER A 196 -9.78 15.19 -1.09
C SER A 196 -10.79 14.31 -0.33
N VAL A 197 -10.41 13.06 -0.02
CA VAL A 197 -11.31 12.09 0.62
C VAL A 197 -10.70 11.58 1.92
N ASP A 198 -9.52 10.95 1.85
CA ASP A 198 -9.00 10.13 2.95
C ASP A 198 -8.52 10.97 4.15
N VAL A 199 -7.59 11.89 3.91
CA VAL A 199 -7.08 12.81 4.94
C VAL A 199 -8.22 13.64 5.55
N PRO A 200 -9.14 14.26 4.76
CA PRO A 200 -10.30 14.97 5.33
C PRO A 200 -11.23 14.08 6.16
N MET A 201 -11.41 12.81 5.79
CA MET A 201 -12.24 11.87 6.55
C MET A 201 -11.67 11.64 7.95
N TYR A 202 -10.38 11.31 8.07
CA TYR A 202 -9.74 11.11 9.38
C TYR A 202 -9.66 12.40 10.19
N TRP A 203 -9.45 13.54 9.53
CA TRP A 203 -9.47 14.85 10.18
C TRP A 203 -10.85 15.15 10.79
N SER A 204 -11.92 14.91 10.03
CA SER A 204 -13.30 15.07 10.51
C SER A 204 -13.62 14.13 11.68
N ARG A 205 -13.19 12.87 11.61
CA ARG A 205 -13.33 11.90 12.71
C ARG A 205 -12.62 12.39 13.97
N TRP A 206 -11.38 12.89 13.84
CA TRP A 206 -10.64 13.45 14.97
C TRP A 206 -11.31 14.68 15.57
N LEU A 207 -11.75 15.65 14.76
CA LEU A 207 -12.49 16.81 15.26
C LEU A 207 -13.77 16.43 15.99
N HIS A 208 -14.48 15.40 15.50
CA HIS A 208 -15.67 14.86 16.17
C HIS A 208 -15.31 14.21 17.51
N ASP A 209 -14.23 13.44 17.59
CA ASP A 209 -13.74 12.85 18.83
C ASP A 209 -13.37 13.94 19.86
N GLU A 210 -12.68 15.01 19.43
CA GLU A 210 -12.32 16.16 20.28
C GLU A 210 -13.56 16.92 20.77
N ALA A 211 -14.51 17.20 19.88
CA ALA A 211 -15.75 17.91 20.24
C ALA A 211 -16.60 17.14 21.27
N ASN A 212 -16.52 15.81 21.27
CA ASN A 212 -17.18 14.95 22.25
C ASN A 212 -16.31 14.60 23.46
N GLN A 213 -15.12 15.21 23.59
CA GLN A 213 -14.18 14.97 24.68
C GLN A 213 -13.85 13.48 24.86
N ARG A 214 -13.61 12.79 23.75
CA ARG A 214 -13.29 11.36 23.76
C ARG A 214 -12.10 11.08 24.66
N ALA A 215 -12.25 10.10 25.55
CA ALA A 215 -11.13 9.54 26.29
C ALA A 215 -10.30 8.64 25.36
N TYR A 216 -9.03 9.01 25.16
CA TYR A 216 -8.07 8.20 24.44
C TYR A 216 -7.36 7.22 25.37
N LEU A 217 -6.89 6.11 24.80
CA LEU A 217 -6.08 5.14 25.53
C LEU A 217 -4.63 5.62 25.61
N ASP A 218 -3.96 5.31 26.71
CA ASP A 218 -2.50 5.33 26.71
C ASP A 218 -1.94 4.17 25.86
N LEU A 219 -0.64 4.22 25.54
CA LEU A 219 -0.03 3.21 24.67
C LEU A 219 -0.06 1.79 25.25
N GLY A 220 0.05 1.64 26.57
CA GLY A 220 0.05 0.33 27.23
C GLY A 220 -1.34 -0.29 27.25
N GLN A 221 -2.35 0.50 27.62
CA GLN A 221 -3.76 0.15 27.53
C GLN A 221 -4.13 -0.19 26.08
N GLY A 222 -3.69 0.65 25.14
CA GLY A 222 -3.89 0.48 23.71
C GLY A 222 -3.33 -0.82 23.17
N LEU A 223 -2.14 -1.22 23.63
CA LEU A 223 -1.52 -2.48 23.20
C LEU A 223 -2.31 -3.69 23.70
N VAL A 224 -2.71 -3.69 24.96
CA VAL A 224 -3.56 -4.76 25.52
C VAL A 224 -4.90 -4.80 24.78
N ASP A 225 -5.53 -3.65 24.57
CA ASP A 225 -6.80 -3.52 23.86
C ASP A 225 -6.72 -4.04 22.43
N ALA A 226 -5.75 -3.57 21.64
CA ALA A 226 -5.57 -3.96 20.24
C ALA A 226 -5.20 -5.44 20.07
N ALA A 227 -4.56 -6.05 21.08
CA ALA A 227 -4.14 -7.45 21.05
C ALA A 227 -5.18 -8.42 21.61
N SER A 228 -6.14 -7.97 22.43
CA SER A 228 -7.08 -8.85 23.15
C SER A 228 -8.56 -8.61 22.85
N ARG A 229 -8.93 -7.44 22.30
CA ARG A 229 -10.32 -7.12 21.95
C ARG A 229 -10.52 -7.17 20.44
N TRP A 230 -11.37 -8.09 20.01
CA TRP A 230 -11.94 -8.15 18.65
C TRP A 230 -13.42 -8.49 18.79
N THR A 231 -14.29 -7.59 18.34
CA THR A 231 -15.74 -7.76 18.44
C THR A 231 -16.28 -8.17 17.08
N VAL A 232 -16.93 -9.33 17.02
CA VAL A 232 -17.53 -9.80 15.78
C VAL A 232 -18.79 -9.00 15.47
N SER A 233 -18.88 -8.43 14.27
CA SER A 233 -20.12 -7.85 13.76
C SER A 233 -20.34 -8.22 12.31
N HIS A 234 -21.50 -8.78 11.99
CA HIS A 234 -21.92 -9.05 10.62
C HIS A 234 -22.84 -7.96 10.05
N ARG A 235 -23.19 -6.95 10.86
CA ARG A 235 -24.16 -5.92 10.46
C ARG A 235 -23.60 -5.05 9.35
N TRP A 236 -24.33 -4.95 8.24
CA TRP A 236 -23.92 -4.13 7.10
C TRP A 236 -23.63 -2.66 7.44
N ALA A 237 -24.40 -2.09 8.38
CA ALA A 237 -24.23 -0.70 8.83
C ALA A 237 -22.82 -0.41 9.37
N ASP A 238 -22.14 -1.41 9.93
CA ASP A 238 -20.80 -1.27 10.49
C ASP A 238 -19.71 -1.31 9.40
N TRP A 239 -19.98 -1.96 8.26
CA TRP A 239 -18.98 -2.26 7.23
C TRP A 239 -19.11 -1.44 5.94
N GLN A 240 -20.30 -0.90 5.65
CA GLN A 240 -20.57 -0.24 4.37
C GLN A 240 -19.59 0.91 4.04
N GLY A 241 -19.06 1.59 5.05
CA GLY A 241 -18.04 2.65 4.87
C GLY A 241 -16.66 2.13 4.48
N GLU A 242 -16.35 0.88 4.82
CA GLU A 242 -15.04 0.27 4.60
C GLU A 242 -14.93 -0.43 3.24
N VAL A 243 -16.08 -0.72 2.62
CA VAL A 243 -16.18 -1.51 1.39
C VAL A 243 -15.36 -0.94 0.25
N VAL A 244 -15.45 0.37 -0.01
CA VAL A 244 -14.81 0.99 -1.18
C VAL A 244 -13.30 0.92 -1.08
N TRP A 245 -12.74 1.40 0.04
CA TRP A 245 -11.29 1.46 0.20
C TRP A 245 -10.68 0.07 0.36
N MET A 246 -11.28 -0.83 1.16
CA MET A 246 -10.76 -2.19 1.34
C MET A 246 -10.79 -2.96 0.02
N THR A 247 -11.87 -2.83 -0.75
CA THR A 247 -11.95 -3.49 -2.07
C THR A 247 -10.88 -2.94 -3.01
N ALA A 248 -10.71 -1.63 -3.11
CA ALA A 248 -9.69 -1.03 -3.98
C ALA A 248 -8.26 -1.41 -3.56
N TYR A 249 -7.99 -1.38 -2.25
CA TYR A 249 -6.69 -1.74 -1.68
C TYR A 249 -6.38 -3.23 -1.87
N PHE A 250 -7.32 -4.13 -1.56
CA PHE A 250 -7.11 -5.58 -1.71
C PHE A 250 -7.18 -6.06 -3.16
N SER A 251 -7.56 -5.23 -4.14
CA SER A 251 -7.61 -5.59 -5.56
C SER A 251 -6.67 -4.76 -6.41
N VAL A 252 -7.07 -3.53 -6.76
CA VAL A 252 -6.37 -2.64 -7.69
C VAL A 252 -4.92 -2.38 -7.25
N ALA A 253 -4.69 -2.09 -5.97
CA ALA A 253 -3.33 -1.87 -5.49
C ALA A 253 -2.48 -3.15 -5.59
N VAL A 254 -3.07 -4.33 -5.32
CA VAL A 254 -2.39 -5.62 -5.50
C VAL A 254 -2.07 -5.88 -6.97
N TRP A 255 -2.98 -5.57 -7.89
CA TRP A 255 -2.73 -5.73 -9.33
C TRP A 255 -1.61 -4.80 -9.82
N ILE A 256 -1.58 -3.56 -9.34
CA ILE A 256 -0.48 -2.63 -9.60
C ILE A 256 0.83 -3.19 -9.03
N SER A 257 0.83 -3.66 -7.79
CA SER A 257 1.99 -4.29 -7.13
C SER A 257 2.56 -5.45 -7.95
N ILE A 258 1.71 -6.36 -8.44
CA ILE A 258 2.13 -7.46 -9.30
C ILE A 258 2.65 -6.94 -10.65
N ALA A 259 1.96 -5.97 -11.26
CA ALA A 259 2.31 -5.42 -12.56
C ALA A 259 3.69 -4.75 -12.59
N LEU A 260 4.15 -4.17 -11.47
CA LEU A 260 5.48 -3.56 -11.38
C LEU A 260 6.62 -4.55 -11.64
N ALA A 261 6.46 -5.84 -11.33
CA ALA A 261 7.44 -6.87 -11.66
C ALA A 261 7.56 -7.12 -13.18
N HIS A 262 6.52 -6.77 -13.93
CA HIS A 262 6.45 -6.85 -15.39
C HIS A 262 6.79 -5.55 -16.11
N ALA A 263 7.25 -4.52 -15.38
CA ALA A 263 7.70 -3.27 -15.97
C ALA A 263 8.68 -3.50 -17.15
N PRO A 264 8.75 -2.60 -18.14
CA PRO A 264 9.70 -2.71 -19.23
C PRO A 264 11.15 -2.79 -18.74
N ALA A 265 12.03 -3.35 -19.57
CA ALA A 265 13.43 -3.49 -19.22
C ALA A 265 14.08 -2.11 -19.01
N TRP A 266 14.81 -1.98 -17.90
CA TRP A 266 15.52 -0.74 -17.57
C TRP A 266 16.98 -0.82 -18.02
N THR A 267 17.39 0.08 -18.91
CA THR A 267 18.80 0.23 -19.29
C THR A 267 19.42 1.38 -18.52
N ALA A 268 20.57 1.19 -17.90
CA ALA A 268 21.31 2.28 -17.28
C ALA A 268 21.71 3.34 -18.33
N ALA A 269 21.69 4.61 -17.96
CA ALA A 269 22.18 5.68 -18.82
C ALA A 269 23.63 5.38 -19.23
N GLN A 270 23.95 5.48 -20.53
CA GLN A 270 25.32 5.40 -20.98
C GLN A 270 26.08 6.57 -20.35
N ALA A 271 27.15 6.28 -19.60
CA ALA A 271 28.04 7.32 -19.11
C ALA A 271 28.64 8.02 -20.33
N THR A 272 28.20 9.24 -20.61
CA THR A 272 28.86 10.11 -21.57
C THR A 272 30.26 10.35 -21.04
N ARG A 273 31.24 9.61 -21.59
CA ARG A 273 32.65 9.96 -21.44
C ARG A 273 32.80 11.36 -22.00
N ARG A 274 32.90 12.35 -21.11
CA ARG A 274 33.41 13.68 -21.42
C ARG A 274 34.87 13.72 -20.99
#